data_AF-A0AAE4QBA6-F1
#
_entry.id   AF-A0AAE4QBA6-F1
#
_cell.length_a   1.000
_cell.length_b   1.000
_cell.length_c   1.000
_cell.angle_alpha   90.00
_cell.angle_beta   90.00
_cell.angle_gamma   90.00
#
_symmetry.space_group_name_H-M   'P 1'
#
loop_
_entity.id
_entity.type
_entity.pdbx_description
1 polymer ?
#
loop_
_entity_poly.entity_id
_entity_poly.type
_entity_poly.pdbx_seq_one_letter_code
_entity_poly.pdbx_strand_id
1 'polypeptide(L)'
;VLYSQAEAAQAFRDQEAASHLPYIYLSAGVSAQLFQETLRFAAAAGAKFNGVLCGRATWSGAVPVYIKEGEEAARNWLRTEGFQN
;
A
#
# COMPACT_ATOMS: atom_id res chain seq x y z
N VAL A 1 7.81 -17.88 10.54
CA VAL A 1 7.31 -16.54 10.94
C VAL A 1 8.44 -15.86 11.70
N LEU A 2 8.89 -14.67 11.28
CA LEU A 2 10.04 -13.95 11.87
C LEU A 2 9.66 -13.07 13.06
N TYR A 3 8.43 -12.55 13.10
CA TYR A 3 7.91 -11.71 14.18
C TYR A 3 6.46 -12.11 14.53
N SER A 4 6.12 -12.02 15.81
CA SER A 4 4.74 -12.06 16.29
C SER A 4 3.99 -10.76 15.94
N GLN A 5 2.66 -10.79 16.03
CA GLN A 5 1.85 -9.57 15.83
C GLN A 5 2.16 -8.50 16.87
N ALA A 6 2.46 -8.89 18.12
CA ALA A 6 2.80 -7.93 19.18
C ALA A 6 4.12 -7.20 18.89
N GLU A 7 5.14 -7.93 18.43
CA GLU A 7 6.42 -7.35 18.02
C GLU A 7 6.25 -6.43 16.81
N ALA A 8 5.47 -6.84 15.81
CA ALA A 8 5.18 -6.01 14.65
C ALA A 8 4.42 -4.72 15.04
N ALA A 9 3.45 -4.81 15.95
CA ALA A 9 2.72 -3.65 16.45
C ALA A 9 3.63 -2.69 17.24
N GLN A 10 4.61 -3.23 17.98
CA GLN A 10 5.59 -2.39 18.68
C GLN A 10 6.45 -1.58 17.71
N ALA A 11 6.87 -2.18 16.60
CA ALA A 11 7.65 -1.45 15.58
C ALA A 11 6.88 -0.24 15.01
N PHE A 12 5.56 -0.33 14.83
CA PHE A 12 4.74 0.82 14.42
C PHE A 12 4.68 1.92 15.49
N ARG A 13 4.60 1.56 16.78
CA ARG A 13 4.64 2.54 17.88
C ARG A 13 6.00 3.22 17.98
N ASP A 14 7.07 2.46 17.81
CA ASP A 14 8.43 3.00 17.84
C ASP A 14 8.66 3.95 16.65
N GLN A 15 8.14 3.62 15.47
CA GLN A 15 8.15 4.52 14.31
C GLN A 15 7.39 5.82 14.57
N GLU A 16 6.19 5.74 15.16
CA GLU A 16 5.40 6.93 15.52
C GLU A 16 6.17 7.84 16.49
N ALA A 17 6.83 7.26 17.50
CA ALA A 17 7.61 8.02 18.47
C ALA A 17 8.90 8.62 17.89
N ALA A 18 9.36 8.13 16.74
CA ALA A 18 10.64 8.53 16.15
C ALA A 18 10.62 9.90 15.45
N SER A 19 9.44 10.48 15.20
CA SER A 19 9.33 11.76 14.49
C SER A 19 8.14 12.59 14.98
N HIS A 20 8.28 13.91 14.91
CA HIS A 20 7.18 14.87 15.08
C HIS A 20 6.70 15.43 13.73
N LEU A 21 7.40 15.12 12.64
CA LEU A 21 7.02 15.54 11.30
C LEU A 21 5.92 14.64 10.75
N PRO A 22 5.03 15.16 9.89
CA PRO A 22 4.10 14.33 9.16
C PRO A 22 4.84 13.26 8.34
N TYR A 23 4.33 12.03 8.35
CA TYR A 23 4.87 10.93 7.56
C TYR A 23 3.77 10.18 6.83
N ILE A 24 4.14 9.57 5.70
CA ILE A 24 3.25 8.82 4.84
C ILE A 24 3.88 7.48 4.47
N TYR A 25 3.05 6.49 4.17
CA TYR A 25 3.54 5.17 3.76
C TYR A 25 3.64 5.00 2.26
N LEU A 26 4.69 4.30 1.84
CA LEU A 26 4.90 3.82 0.47
C LEU A 26 4.49 2.34 0.37
N SER A 27 3.85 1.96 -0.73
CA SER A 27 3.32 0.59 -0.92
C SER A 27 4.40 -0.47 -1.23
N ALA A 28 5.62 -0.06 -1.59
CA ALA A 28 6.76 -0.94 -1.88
C ALA A 28 6.53 -2.10 -2.89
N GLY A 29 5.39 -2.14 -3.59
CA GLY A 29 5.06 -3.21 -4.55
C GLY A 29 4.39 -4.43 -3.92
N VAL A 30 3.89 -4.35 -2.68
CA VAL A 30 2.92 -5.34 -2.18
C VAL A 30 1.58 -5.21 -2.94
N SER A 31 0.71 -6.22 -2.82
CA SER A 31 -0.64 -6.13 -3.38
C SER A 31 -1.47 -5.02 -2.71
N ALA A 32 -2.49 -4.50 -3.40
CA ALA A 32 -3.41 -3.51 -2.85
C ALA A 32 -4.06 -4.01 -1.54
N GLN A 33 -4.54 -5.25 -1.53
CA GLN A 33 -5.14 -5.87 -0.34
C GLN A 33 -4.17 -5.90 0.85
N LEU A 34 -2.94 -6.38 0.66
CA LEU A 34 -1.97 -6.47 1.74
C LEU A 34 -1.58 -5.08 2.24
N PHE A 35 -1.47 -4.09 1.36
CA PHE A 35 -1.20 -2.71 1.77
C PHE A 35 -2.35 -2.15 2.60
N GLN A 36 -3.60 -2.33 2.17
CA GLN A 36 -4.77 -1.90 2.94
C GLN A 36 -4.84 -2.57 4.32
N GLU A 37 -4.58 -3.88 4.41
CA GLU A 37 -4.49 -4.61 5.68
C GLU A 37 -3.36 -4.08 6.57
N THR A 38 -2.22 -3.74 5.98
CA THR A 38 -1.08 -3.13 6.69
C THR A 38 -1.46 -1.77 7.28
N LEU A 39 -2.19 -0.92 6.54
CA LEU A 39 -2.66 0.37 7.04
C LEU A 39 -3.65 0.21 8.20
N ARG A 40 -4.57 -0.76 8.11
CA ARG A 40 -5.48 -1.09 9.22
C ARG A 40 -4.71 -1.55 10.47
N PHE A 41 -3.70 -2.40 10.26
CA PHE A 41 -2.86 -2.88 11.34
C PHE A 41 -2.01 -1.76 11.98
N ALA A 42 -1.41 -0.89 11.17
CA ALA A 42 -0.64 0.26 11.64
C ALA A 42 -1.49 1.20 12.50
N ALA A 43 -2.70 1.53 12.04
CA ALA A 43 -3.65 2.35 12.80
C ALA A 43 -4.04 1.68 14.13
N ALA A 44 -4.34 0.37 14.11
CA ALA A 44 -4.66 -0.39 15.31
C ALA A 44 -3.47 -0.49 16.29
N ALA A 45 -2.24 -0.49 15.78
CA ALA A 45 -1.02 -0.50 16.58
C ALA A 45 -0.69 0.85 17.23
N GLY A 46 -1.30 1.95 16.77
CA GLY A 46 -1.15 3.30 17.31
C GLY A 46 -0.38 4.28 16.42
N ALA A 47 -0.01 3.88 15.20
CA ALA A 47 0.63 4.78 14.24
C ALA A 47 -0.36 5.87 13.76
N LYS A 48 0.08 7.13 13.73
CA LYS A 48 -0.71 8.29 13.30
C LYS A 48 -0.21 8.86 11.97
N PHE A 49 0.00 7.96 11.01
CA PHE A 49 0.42 8.31 9.65
C PHE A 49 -0.55 9.29 8.98
N ASN A 50 -0.03 10.17 8.14
CA ASN A 50 -0.75 11.30 7.55
C ASN A 50 -1.23 11.06 6.12
N GLY A 51 -1.10 9.82 5.62
CA GLY A 51 -1.51 9.43 4.28
C GLY A 51 -0.60 8.38 3.66
N VAL A 52 -0.75 8.22 2.34
CA VAL A 52 0.00 7.23 1.56
C VAL A 52 0.41 7.82 0.21
N LEU A 53 1.53 7.33 -0.32
CA LEU A 53 1.89 7.49 -1.73
C LEU A 53 1.93 6.09 -2.35
N CYS A 54 0.77 5.68 -2.86
CA CYS A 54 0.57 4.35 -3.42
C CYS A 54 0.79 4.36 -4.94
N GLY A 55 1.54 3.38 -5.45
CA GLY A 55 1.92 3.32 -6.86
C GLY A 55 1.68 1.93 -7.43
N ARG A 56 2.70 1.07 -7.36
CA ARG A 56 2.65 -0.28 -7.94
C ARG A 56 1.45 -1.11 -7.45
N ALA A 57 1.03 -0.97 -6.19
CA ALA A 57 -0.15 -1.66 -5.69
C ALA A 57 -1.44 -1.27 -6.44
N THR A 58 -1.54 -0.04 -6.96
CA THR A 58 -2.71 0.44 -7.71
C THR A 58 -2.63 0.09 -9.20
N TRP A 59 -1.48 0.32 -9.87
CA TRP A 59 -1.43 0.31 -11.34
C TRP A 59 -0.53 -0.76 -11.98
N SER A 60 0.23 -1.56 -11.22
CA SER A 60 1.19 -2.51 -11.81
C SER A 60 0.57 -3.53 -12.76
N GLY A 61 -0.68 -3.91 -12.54
CA GLY A 61 -1.43 -4.82 -13.42
C GLY A 61 -1.71 -4.24 -14.82
N ALA A 62 -1.69 -2.92 -14.99
CA ALA A 62 -1.87 -2.27 -16.30
C ALA A 62 -0.67 -2.50 -17.24
N VAL A 63 0.54 -2.71 -16.69
CA VAL A 63 1.76 -2.85 -17.47
C VAL A 63 1.71 -4.06 -18.43
N PRO A 64 1.42 -5.29 -17.98
CA PRO A 64 1.30 -6.43 -18.89
C PRO A 64 0.13 -6.30 -19.87
N VAL A 65 -1.00 -5.70 -19.46
CA VAL A 65 -2.14 -5.45 -20.35
C VAL A 65 -1.74 -4.50 -21.48
N TYR A 66 -1.06 -3.39 -21.15
CA TYR A 66 -0.58 -2.44 -22.14
C TYR A 66 0.38 -3.07 -23.16
N ILE A 67 1.35 -3.86 -22.67
CA ILE A 67 2.36 -4.49 -23.54
C ILE A 67 1.74 -5.54 -24.46
N LYS A 68 0.74 -6.29 -23.99
CA LYS A 68 0.18 -7.44 -24.72
C LYS A 68 -1.06 -7.09 -25.54
N GLU A 69 -1.86 -6.14 -25.07
CA GLU A 69 -3.22 -5.87 -25.58
C GLU A 69 -3.39 -4.41 -26.03
N GLY A 70 -2.39 -3.55 -25.80
CA GLY A 70 -2.37 -2.17 -26.30
C GLY A 70 -3.07 -1.14 -25.40
N GLU A 71 -3.11 0.09 -25.88
CA GLU A 71 -3.53 1.25 -25.10
C GLU A 71 -5.00 1.20 -24.65
N GLU A 72 -5.93 0.84 -25.53
CA GLU A 72 -7.36 0.82 -25.20
C GLU A 72 -7.68 -0.21 -24.11
N ALA A 73 -7.09 -1.40 -24.19
CA ALA A 73 -7.23 -2.45 -23.17
C ALA A 73 -6.68 -1.98 -21.82
N ALA A 74 -5.50 -1.35 -21.80
CA ALA A 74 -4.93 -0.80 -20.58
C ALA A 74 -5.77 0.34 -19.98
N ARG A 75 -6.33 1.22 -20.81
CA ARG A 75 -7.27 2.27 -20.35
C ARG A 75 -8.53 1.67 -19.73
N ASN A 76 -9.05 0.58 -20.30
CA ASN A 76 -10.21 -0.12 -19.72
C ASN A 76 -9.84 -0.79 -18.39
N TRP A 77 -8.69 -1.45 -18.31
CA TRP A 77 -8.18 -2.02 -17.06
C TRP A 77 -8.04 -0.96 -15.96
N LEU A 78 -7.51 0.23 -16.30
CA LEU A 78 -7.39 1.34 -15.35
C LEU A 78 -8.75 1.87 -14.87
N ARG A 79 -9.80 1.78 -15.69
CA ARG A 79 -11.17 2.18 -15.31
C ARG A 79 -11.93 1.12 -14.50
N THR A 80 -11.49 -0.13 -14.54
CA THR A 80 -12.13 -1.24 -13.80
C THR A 80 -11.27 -1.67 -12.61
N GLU A 81 -10.28 -2.52 -12.82
CA GLU A 81 -9.41 -3.06 -11.78
C GLU A 81 -8.61 -1.95 -11.11
N GLY A 82 -8.05 -1.02 -11.88
CA GLY A 82 -7.31 0.12 -11.35
C GLY A 82 -8.15 1.09 -10.51
N PHE A 83 -9.48 1.15 -10.74
CA PHE A 83 -10.40 1.94 -9.93
C PHE A 83 -10.80 1.23 -8.63
N GLN A 84 -10.84 -0.10 -8.63
CA GLN A 84 -11.17 -0.89 -7.44
C GLN A 84 -10.01 -1.01 -6.44
N ASN A 85 -8.76 -0.97 -6.93
CA ASN A 85 -7.54 -1.10 -6.11
C ASN A 85 -7.28 0.11 -5.21
#